data_AF-A0A1E3KQV9-F1
#
_entry.id   AF-A0A1E3KQV9-F1
#
_cell.length_a   1.000
_cell.length_b   1.000
_cell.length_c   1.000
_cell.angle_alpha   90.00
_cell.angle_beta   90.00
_cell.angle_gamma   90.00
#
_symmetry.space_group_name_H-M   'P 1'
#
loop_
_entity.id
_entity.type
_entity.pdbx_description
1 polymer ?
#
loop_
_entity_poly.entity_id
_entity_poly.type
_entity_poly.pdbx_seq_one_letter_code
_entity_poly.pdbx_strand_id
1 'polypeptide(L)' 'MSVVQNEKTMFAMRIDKSEKDELRQLYSDMGLDLSTAVNLFFKQSLVENGLPFQPRRDKIKSELPK' A
#
# COMPACT_ATOMS: atom_id res chain seq x y z
N MET A 1 -27.46 -21.28 3.17
CA MET A 1 -26.08 -20.77 3.22
C MET A 1 -25.79 -20.13 1.87
N SER A 2 -25.80 -18.81 1.81
CA SER A 2 -25.52 -18.06 0.58
C SER A 2 -24.04 -18.21 0.24
N VAL A 3 -23.77 -18.81 -0.92
CA VAL A 3 -22.43 -18.85 -1.51
C VAL A 3 -22.04 -17.40 -1.78
N VAL A 4 -21.10 -16.86 -1.00
CA VAL A 4 -20.50 -15.56 -1.31
C VAL A 4 -19.69 -15.76 -2.57
N GLN A 5 -20.24 -15.34 -3.71
CA GLN A 5 -19.50 -15.30 -4.97
C GLN A 5 -18.36 -14.29 -4.80
N ASN A 6 -17.13 -14.77 -4.87
CA ASN A 6 -15.94 -13.97 -4.73
C ASN A 6 -15.65 -13.28 -6.08
N GLU A 7 -16.51 -12.33 -6.45
CA GLU A 7 -16.36 -11.58 -7.70
C GLU A 7 -15.19 -10.61 -7.59
N LYS A 8 -14.17 -10.80 -8.44
CA LYS A 8 -13.07 -9.83 -8.56
C LYS A 8 -13.57 -8.66 -9.41
N THR A 9 -13.56 -7.47 -8.83
CA THR A 9 -13.89 -6.23 -9.53
C THR A 9 -12.62 -5.46 -9.90
N MET A 10 -12.70 -4.61 -10.92
CA MET A 10 -11.59 -3.74 -11.29
C MET A 10 -11.54 -2.51 -10.37
N PHE A 11 -10.35 -2.22 -9.85
CA PHE A 11 -10.08 -1.02 -9.07
C PHE A 11 -9.11 -0.12 -9.85
N ALA A 12 -9.56 1.10 -10.17
CA ALA A 12 -8.77 2.08 -10.89
C ALA A 12 -8.33 3.21 -9.94
N MET A 13 -7.02 3.45 -9.87
CA MET A 13 -6.41 4.52 -9.08
C MET A 13 -5.62 5.45 -9.99
N ARG A 14 -5.69 6.76 -9.71
CA ARG A 14 -4.85 7.76 -10.36
C ARG A 14 -3.53 7.85 -9.61
N ILE A 15 -2.43 7.82 -10.35
CA ILE A 15 -1.06 7.95 -9.85
C ILE A 15 -0.22 8.58 -10.95
N ASP A 16 0.77 9.38 -10.56
CA ASP A 16 1.71 9.95 -11.51
C ASP A 16 2.58 8.86 -12.14
N LYS A 17 2.97 9.05 -13.40
CA LYS A 17 3.72 8.05 -14.15
C LYS A 17 5.07 7.75 -13.48
N SER A 18 5.78 8.79 -13.03
CA SER A 18 7.06 8.65 -12.33
C SER A 18 6.93 7.84 -11.04
N GLU A 19 5.96 8.17 -10.20
CA GLU A 19 5.69 7.45 -8.95
C GLU A 19 5.32 5.98 -9.22
N LYS A 20 4.51 5.73 -10.26
CA LYS A 20 4.13 4.37 -10.64
C LYS A 20 5.33 3.53 -11.05
N ASP A 21 6.26 4.10 -11.82
CA ASP A 21 7.43 3.39 -12.31
C ASP A 21 8.44 3.16 -11.16
N GLU A 22 8.60 4.13 -10.25
CA GLU A 22 9.41 3.98 -9.03
C GLU A 22 8.86 2.87 -8.12
N LEU A 23 7.56 2.88 -7.83
CA LEU A 23 6.92 1.84 -7.02
C LEU A 23 7.03 0.46 -7.68
N ARG A 24 6.90 0.37 -9.01
CA ARG A 24 7.07 -0.90 -9.73
C ARG A 24 8.46 -1.46 -9.55
N GLN A 25 9.48 -0.63 -9.66
CA GLN A 25 10.87 -1.07 -9.47
C GLN A 25 11.09 -1.52 -8.03
N LEU A 26 10.66 -0.72 -7.06
CA LEU A 26 10.73 -1.03 -5.64
C LEU A 26 10.08 -2.39 -5.29
N TYR A 27 8.87 -2.65 -5.77
CA TYR A 27 8.19 -3.92 -5.51
C TYR A 27 8.81 -5.08 -6.28
N SER A 28 9.27 -4.85 -7.51
CA SER A 28 9.97 -5.86 -8.31
C SER A 28 11.26 -6.32 -7.65
N ASP A 29 12.01 -5.42 -7.01
CA ASP A 29 13.22 -5.74 -6.25
C ASP A 29 12.91 -6.60 -5.02
N MET A 30 11.68 -6.52 -4.50
CA MET A 30 11.15 -7.39 -3.44
C MET A 30 10.49 -8.68 -3.99
N GLY A 31 10.50 -8.92 -5.31
CA GLY A 31 9.85 -10.07 -5.93
C GLY A 31 8.32 -9.98 -5.99
N LEU A 32 7.77 -8.76 -5.92
CA LEU A 32 6.33 -8.48 -5.91
C LEU A 32 5.93 -7.62 -7.11
N ASP A 33 4.75 -7.88 -7.66
CA ASP A 33 4.13 -6.93 -8.59
C ASP A 33 3.38 -5.83 -7.81
N LEU A 34 3.21 -4.66 -8.45
CA LEU A 34 2.54 -3.50 -7.86
C LEU A 34 1.11 -3.82 -7.39
N SER A 35 0.35 -4.61 -8.15
CA SER A 35 -1.04 -4.96 -7.77
C SER A 35 -1.10 -5.90 -6.57
N THR A 36 -0.15 -6.83 -6.44
CA THR A 36 -0.02 -7.72 -5.29
C THR A 36 0.34 -6.92 -4.04
N ALA A 37 1.26 -5.96 -4.15
CA ALA A 37 1.58 -5.05 -3.04
C ALA A 37 0.36 -4.23 -2.60
N VAL A 38 -0.38 -3.63 -3.54
CA VAL A 38 -1.60 -2.86 -3.23
C VAL A 38 -2.69 -3.75 -2.58
N ASN A 39 -2.90 -4.95 -3.10
CA ASN A 39 -3.86 -5.89 -2.51
C ASN A 39 -3.47 -6.31 -1.10
N LEU A 40 -2.17 -6.44 -0.80
CA LEU A 40 -1.68 -6.75 0.54
C LEU A 40 -2.07 -5.64 1.53
N PHE A 41 -1.92 -4.37 1.15
CA PHE A 41 -2.36 -3.26 2.00
C PHE A 41 -3.86 -3.30 2.31
N PHE A 42 -4.71 -3.57 1.30
CA PHE A 42 -6.15 -3.67 1.53
C PHE A 42 -6.51 -4.86 2.43
N LYS A 43 -5.86 -6.01 2.24
CA LYS A 43 -6.02 -7.18 3.12
C LYS A 43 -5.63 -6.84 4.55
N GLN A 44 -4.51 -6.15 4.75
CA GLN A 44 -4.05 -5.75 6.07
C GLN A 44 -5.04 -4.79 6.74
N SER A 45 -5.57 -3.82 6.01
CA SER A 45 -6.59 -2.90 6.53
C SER A 45 -7.86 -3.61 7.00
N LEU A 46 -8.29 -4.66 6.28
CA LEU A 46 -9.43 -5.47 6.69
C LEU A 46 -9.13 -6.29 7.95
N VAL A 47 -7.91 -6.82 8.07
CA VAL A 47 -7.47 -7.60 9.26
C VAL A 47 -7.36 -6.72 10.50
N GLU A 48 -6.77 -5.52 10.36
CA GLU A 48 -6.59 -4.59 11.48
C GLU A 48 -7.84 -3.77 11.80
N ASN A 49 -8.84 -3.80 10.92
CA ASN A 49 -9.97 -2.87 10.94
C ASN A 49 -9.50 -1.41 11.02
N GLY A 50 -8.49 -1.07 10.20
CA GLY A 50 -7.71 0.16 10.33
C GLY A 50 -6.77 0.43 9.16
N LEU A 51 -5.85 1.37 9.33
CA LEU A 51 -4.81 1.65 8.33
C LEU A 51 -3.75 0.55 8.37
N PRO A 52 -3.17 0.15 7.23
CA PRO A 52 -2.27 -1.00 7.15
C PRO A 52 -0.87 -0.71 7.72
N PHE A 53 -0.70 0.47 8.31
CA PHE A 53 0.45 0.92 9.08
C PHE A 53 -0.05 1.88 10.14
N GLN A 54 0.66 1.95 11.27
CA GLN A 54 0.30 2.88 12.34
C GLN A 54 0.84 4.28 12.01
N PRO A 55 -0.02 5.29 11.79
CA PRO A 55 0.44 6.63 11.49
C PRO A 55 1.22 7.18 12.67
N ARG A 56 2.43 7.66 12.41
CA ARG A 56 3.23 8.38 13.40
C ARG A 56 3.53 9.75 12.81
N ARG A 57 3.39 10.79 13.63
CA ARG A 57 4.00 12.07 13.30
C ARG A 57 5.49 11.89 13.52
N ASP A 58 6.28 11.98 12.46
CA ASP A 58 7.72 12.11 12.62
C ASP A 58 7.98 13.31 13.53
N LYS A 59 8.60 13.05 14.68
CA LYS A 59 9.28 14.13 15.38
C LYS A 59 10.43 14.50 14.46
N ILE A 60 10.27 15.61 13.72
CA ILE A 60 11.42 16.27 13.10
C ILE A 60 12.48 16.32 14.20
N LYS A 61 13.58 15.60 14.02
CA LYS A 61 14.77 15.80 14.82
C LYS A 61 15.20 17.23 14.52
N SER A 62 14.77 18.17 15.34
CA SER A 62 15.48 19.42 15.53
C SER A 62 16.80 19.06 16.24
N GLU A 63 17.69 18.39 15.52
CA GLU A 63 19.09 18.36 15.91
C GLU A 63 19.57 19.79 15.74
N LEU A 64 19.77 20.44 16.89
CA LEU A 64 20.23 21.80 17.03
C LEU A 64 21.52 22.04 16.24
N PRO A 65 21.74 23.26 15.72
CA PRO A 65 23.02 23.63 15.12
C PRO A 65 24.13 23.48 16.17
N LYS A 66 25.24 22.85 15.78
CA LYS A 66 26.55 23.09 16.38
C LYS A 66 27.33 24.00 15.46
#